data_AF-I4EVQ1-F1
#
_entry.id   AF-I4EVQ1-F1
#
_cell.length_a   1.000
_cell.length_b   1.000
_cell.length_c   1.000
_cell.angle_alpha   90.00
_cell.angle_beta   90.00
_cell.angle_gamma   90.00
#
_symmetry.space_group_name_H-M   'P 1'
#
loop_
_entity.id
_entity.type
_entity.pdbx_description
1 polymer ?
#
loop_
_entity_poly.entity_id
_entity_poly.type
_entity_poly.pdbx_seq_one_letter_code
_entity_poly.pdbx_strand_id
1 'polypeptide(L)'
;MPPATSGALASTRSTSSPPTTAPPYLAPYFAAKAAEDSLAVSYAAELARFGIETTIVVPGSFTTGTNHSAHAGHAADEAVAAAYEGRYAGLMEQVGARLAELSPPDADPTEVARQIVAAVDAPRGSRPYRVHIDPAGDGAEEVYDVGDRVRREFYDRIGLVDLLTPRTG
;
A
#
# COMPACT_ATOMS: atom_id res chain seq x y z
N MET A 1 -4.18 6.31 36.02
CA MET A 1 -4.32 5.74 34.66
C MET A 1 -3.05 4.92 34.43
N PRO A 2 -3.12 3.63 34.07
CA PRO A 2 -1.92 2.87 33.75
C PRO A 2 -1.25 3.47 32.51
N PRO A 3 0.09 3.39 32.36
CA PRO A 3 0.74 3.78 31.13
C PRO A 3 0.22 2.90 29.98
N ALA A 4 -0.22 3.52 28.89
CA ALA A 4 -0.55 2.78 27.68
C ALA A 4 0.70 2.03 27.20
N THR A 5 0.58 0.72 27.02
CA THR A 5 1.70 -0.14 26.65
C THR A 5 2.28 0.29 25.31
N SER A 6 3.58 0.59 25.26
CA SER A 6 4.27 0.96 24.02
C SER A 6 4.10 -0.16 22.98
N GLY A 7 3.56 0.17 21.81
CA GLY A 7 3.31 -0.77 20.72
C GLY A 7 3.76 -0.20 19.38
N ALA A 8 4.07 -1.09 18.43
CA ALA A 8 4.29 -0.74 17.03
C ALA A 8 3.20 -1.42 16.20
N LEU A 9 2.56 -0.67 15.31
CA LEU A 9 1.64 -1.21 14.31
C LEU A 9 2.38 -1.32 12.98
N ALA A 10 2.75 -2.54 12.61
CA ALA A 10 3.17 -2.88 11.26
C ALA A 10 1.92 -3.28 10.45
N SER A 11 1.54 -2.46 9.48
CA SER A 11 0.48 -2.79 8.52
C SER A 11 1.11 -3.27 7.22
N THR A 12 0.96 -4.57 6.94
CA THR A 12 1.42 -5.19 5.69
C THR A 12 0.37 -4.96 4.60
N ARG A 13 0.44 -3.81 3.93
CA ARG A 13 -0.34 -3.58 2.72
C ARG A 13 0.14 -4.53 1.61
N SER A 14 -0.78 -4.86 0.71
CA SER A 14 -0.46 -5.49 -0.58
C SER A 14 -0.63 -4.44 -1.67
N THR A 15 0.16 -4.52 -2.74
CA THR A 15 0.27 -3.47 -3.74
C THR A 15 -1.08 -3.17 -4.33
N SER A 16 -1.44 -1.91 -4.17
CA SER A 16 -2.52 -1.27 -4.86
C SER A 16 -2.16 0.19 -4.77
N SER A 17 -1.34 0.60 -5.72
CA SER A 17 -1.45 1.86 -6.45
C SER A 17 -2.48 2.84 -5.86
N PRO A 18 -2.11 4.12 -5.62
CA PRO A 18 -3.15 5.15 -5.51
C PRO A 18 -4.04 5.08 -6.77
N PRO A 19 -5.31 5.54 -6.72
CA PRO A 19 -6.32 5.25 -7.75
C PRO A 19 -5.92 5.55 -9.20
N THR A 20 -4.87 6.36 -9.38
CA THR A 20 -4.23 6.76 -10.63
C THR A 20 -3.45 5.67 -11.37
N THR A 21 -2.94 4.62 -10.70
CA THR A 21 -2.06 3.60 -11.36
C THR A 21 -2.62 2.17 -11.31
N ALA A 22 -3.90 2.03 -10.97
CA ALA A 22 -4.61 0.75 -10.92
C ALA A 22 -5.00 0.20 -12.31
N PRO A 23 -4.60 -1.03 -12.70
CA PRO A 23 -5.14 -1.72 -13.87
C PRO A 23 -6.66 -1.98 -13.79
N PRO A 24 -7.34 -2.10 -14.95
CA PRO A 24 -8.79 -2.33 -15.00
C PRO A 24 -9.20 -3.71 -14.42
N TYR A 25 -10.51 -3.89 -14.23
CA TYR A 25 -11.19 -5.12 -13.77
C TYR A 25 -10.86 -5.60 -12.35
N LEU A 26 -9.87 -5.00 -11.68
CA LEU A 26 -9.54 -5.26 -10.27
C LEU A 26 -10.15 -4.22 -9.31
N ALA A 27 -11.08 -3.38 -9.79
CA ALA A 27 -11.62 -2.24 -9.05
C ALA A 27 -12.09 -2.53 -7.59
N PRO A 28 -12.76 -3.66 -7.27
CA PRO A 28 -13.11 -3.99 -5.88
C PRO A 28 -11.89 -4.21 -4.98
N TYR A 29 -10.81 -4.80 -5.50
CA TYR A 29 -9.56 -5.02 -4.77
C TYR A 29 -8.84 -3.68 -4.51
N PHE A 30 -8.70 -2.84 -5.54
CA PHE A 30 -8.09 -1.51 -5.41
C PHE A 30 -8.91 -0.59 -4.48
N ALA A 31 -10.24 -0.67 -4.51
CA ALA A 31 -11.10 0.08 -3.59
C ALA A 31 -10.90 -0.35 -2.13
N ALA A 32 -10.83 -1.65 -1.85
CA ALA A 32 -10.56 -2.17 -0.51
C ALA A 32 -9.16 -1.75 0.00
N LYS A 33 -8.15 -1.79 -0.86
CA LYS A 33 -6.77 -1.40 -0.51
C LYS A 33 -6.58 0.11 -0.35
N ALA A 34 -7.29 0.94 -1.11
CA ALA A 34 -7.34 2.38 -0.88
C ALA A 34 -8.02 2.73 0.47
N ALA A 35 -9.09 2.01 0.84
CA ALA A 35 -9.70 2.15 2.16
C ALA A 35 -8.76 1.73 3.30
N GLU A 36 -7.96 0.67 3.09
CA GLU A 36 -6.92 0.23 4.03
C GLU A 36 -5.81 1.28 4.23
N ASP A 37 -5.35 1.98 3.17
CA ASP A 37 -4.44 3.14 3.31
C ASP A 37 -5.07 4.26 4.12
N SER A 38 -6.30 4.66 3.80
CA SER A 38 -6.99 5.74 4.52
C SER A 38 -7.19 5.42 6.00
N LEU A 39 -7.40 4.15 6.35
CA LEU A 39 -7.53 3.69 7.73
C LEU A 39 -6.17 3.75 8.46
N ALA A 40 -5.10 3.24 7.83
CA ALA A 40 -3.75 3.28 8.40
C ALA A 40 -3.23 4.72 8.61
N VAL A 41 -3.49 5.62 7.65
CA VAL A 41 -3.11 7.04 7.73
C VAL A 41 -3.86 7.78 8.85
N SER A 42 -5.15 7.46 9.05
CA SER A 42 -5.95 8.01 10.17
C SER A 42 -5.44 7.50 11.51
N TYR A 43 -5.28 6.18 11.67
CA TYR A 43 -4.78 5.59 12.91
C TYR A 43 -3.38 6.08 13.28
N ALA A 44 -2.49 6.32 12.32
CA ALA A 44 -1.17 6.90 12.62
C ALA A 44 -1.26 8.25 13.35
N ALA A 45 -2.23 9.10 13.01
CA ALA A 45 -2.45 10.38 13.68
C ALA A 45 -3.18 10.22 15.02
N GLU A 46 -4.22 9.40 15.08
CA GLU A 46 -4.98 9.12 16.31
C GLU A 46 -4.11 8.50 17.41
N LEU A 47 -3.16 7.64 17.02
CA LEU A 47 -2.32 6.86 17.92
C LEU A 47 -0.97 7.54 18.27
N ALA A 48 -0.57 8.59 17.54
CA ALA A 48 0.68 9.33 17.78
C ALA A 48 0.82 9.83 19.23
N ARG A 49 -0.26 10.36 19.82
CA ARG A 49 -0.30 10.82 21.23
C ARG A 49 -0.26 9.68 22.26
N PHE A 50 -0.50 8.44 21.86
CA PHE A 50 -0.31 7.26 22.70
C PHE A 50 1.12 6.72 22.62
N GLY A 51 1.99 7.31 21.78
CA GLY A 51 3.36 6.85 21.59
C GLY A 51 3.44 5.54 20.80
N ILE A 52 2.41 5.24 20.00
CA ILE A 52 2.40 4.09 19.10
C ILE A 52 2.92 4.53 17.74
N GLU A 53 3.86 3.76 17.19
CA GLU A 53 4.45 4.03 15.89
C GLU A 53 3.73 3.24 14.80
N THR A 54 3.63 3.83 13.60
CA THR A 54 2.99 3.21 12.44
C THR A 54 3.94 3.27 11.25
N THR A 55 4.20 2.12 10.65
CA THR A 55 4.90 2.01 9.36
C THR A 55 3.98 1.33 8.36
N ILE A 56 3.86 1.94 7.19
CA ILE A 56 3.02 1.48 6.08
C ILE A 56 3.93 0.91 4.98
N VAL A 57 3.84 -0.39 4.71
CA VAL A 57 4.66 -1.06 3.69
C VAL A 57 3.89 -1.10 2.37
N VAL A 58 4.49 -0.66 1.24
CA VAL A 58 3.78 -0.33 -0.01
C VAL A 58 4.31 -1.11 -1.24
N PRO A 59 4.08 -2.44 -1.33
CA PRO A 59 4.39 -3.26 -2.52
C PRO A 59 5.77 -3.05 -3.10
N GLY A 60 6.05 -3.19 -4.40
CA GLY A 60 5.21 -3.09 -5.60
C GLY A 60 4.71 -4.42 -6.21
N SER A 61 4.51 -4.46 -7.54
CA SER A 61 4.04 -5.69 -8.24
C SER A 61 5.15 -6.71 -8.40
N PHE A 62 4.89 -7.99 -8.10
CA PHE A 62 5.85 -9.09 -8.25
C PHE A 62 5.25 -10.21 -9.10
N THR A 63 5.60 -10.26 -10.39
CA THR A 63 5.02 -11.23 -11.34
C THR A 63 5.71 -12.60 -11.33
N THR A 64 6.83 -12.73 -10.63
CA THR A 64 7.58 -13.96 -10.40
C THR A 64 7.53 -14.37 -8.92
N GLY A 65 7.68 -15.66 -8.63
CA GLY A 65 7.73 -16.19 -7.25
C GLY A 65 6.42 -16.14 -6.45
N THR A 66 5.39 -15.43 -6.93
CA THR A 66 4.08 -15.34 -6.29
C THR A 66 2.97 -15.88 -7.20
N ASN A 67 1.97 -16.56 -6.64
CA ASN A 67 0.77 -17.00 -7.37
C ASN A 67 -0.25 -15.84 -7.47
N HIS A 68 0.20 -14.66 -7.90
CA HIS A 68 -0.44 -13.36 -7.66
C HIS A 68 -1.91 -13.24 -8.12
N SER A 69 -2.33 -14.08 -9.07
CA SER A 69 -3.70 -14.14 -9.60
C SER A 69 -4.30 -15.55 -9.68
N ALA A 70 -3.56 -16.61 -9.29
CA ALA A 70 -3.97 -18.00 -9.54
C ALA A 70 -5.24 -18.44 -8.78
N HIS A 71 -5.60 -17.71 -7.72
CA HIS A 71 -6.82 -17.89 -6.94
C HIS A 71 -7.58 -16.56 -6.76
N ALA A 72 -7.44 -15.64 -7.72
CA ALA A 72 -8.19 -14.40 -7.72
C ALA A 72 -9.71 -14.67 -7.83
N GLY A 73 -10.52 -13.87 -7.14
CA GLY A 73 -11.97 -13.92 -7.32
C GLY A 73 -12.38 -13.41 -8.71
N HIS A 74 -13.47 -13.94 -9.23
CA HIS A 74 -14.07 -13.51 -10.49
C HIS A 74 -15.47 -12.90 -10.27
N ALA A 75 -15.99 -12.18 -11.27
CA ALA A 75 -17.35 -11.65 -11.21
C ALA A 75 -18.36 -12.80 -11.17
N ALA A 76 -19.33 -12.73 -10.24
CA ALA A 76 -20.36 -13.77 -10.08
C ALA A 76 -21.47 -13.71 -11.15
N ASP A 77 -21.58 -12.60 -11.89
CA ASP A 77 -22.52 -12.45 -13.00
C ASP A 77 -21.82 -12.81 -14.32
N GLU A 78 -21.95 -14.07 -14.72
CA GLU A 78 -21.36 -14.61 -15.96
C GLU A 78 -21.94 -13.95 -17.22
N ALA A 79 -23.19 -13.48 -17.19
CA ALA A 79 -23.83 -12.85 -18.35
C ALA A 79 -23.26 -11.45 -18.60
N VAL A 80 -23.03 -10.68 -17.53
CA VAL A 80 -22.33 -9.39 -17.61
C VAL A 80 -20.85 -9.60 -17.98
N ALA A 81 -20.18 -10.60 -17.42
CA ALA A 81 -18.80 -10.92 -17.78
C ALA A 81 -18.65 -11.26 -19.28
N ALA A 82 -19.55 -12.08 -19.83
CA ALA A 82 -19.58 -12.41 -21.26
C ALA A 82 -19.89 -11.18 -22.15
N ALA A 83 -20.78 -10.29 -21.71
CA ALA A 83 -21.06 -9.04 -22.42
C ALA A 83 -19.83 -8.10 -22.45
N TYR A 84 -19.04 -8.07 -21.37
CA TYR A 84 -17.79 -7.32 -21.31
C TYR A 84 -16.73 -7.94 -22.21
N GLU A 85 -16.57 -9.27 -22.21
CA GLU A 85 -15.64 -9.98 -23.10
C GLU A 85 -15.98 -9.74 -24.59
N GLY A 86 -17.27 -9.71 -24.94
CA GLY A 86 -17.72 -9.36 -26.29
C GLY A 86 -17.34 -7.93 -26.74
N ARG A 87 -16.99 -7.03 -25.81
CA ARG A 87 -16.60 -5.64 -26.11
C ARG A 87 -15.12 -5.34 -25.86
N TYR A 88 -14.48 -6.08 -24.96
CA TYR A 88 -13.11 -5.90 -24.48
C TYR A 88 -12.33 -7.23 -24.52
N ALA A 89 -12.47 -7.97 -25.62
CA ALA A 89 -11.94 -9.32 -25.77
C ALA A 89 -10.44 -9.40 -25.42
N GLY A 90 -10.10 -10.33 -24.51
CA GLY A 90 -8.73 -10.57 -24.05
C GLY A 90 -8.09 -9.42 -23.26
N LEU A 91 -8.84 -8.40 -22.80
CA LEU A 91 -8.25 -7.24 -22.11
C LEU A 91 -7.44 -7.62 -20.86
N MET A 92 -7.91 -8.61 -20.09
CA MET A 92 -7.18 -9.08 -18.91
C MET A 92 -5.84 -9.75 -19.24
N GLU A 93 -5.79 -10.53 -20.32
CA GLU A 93 -4.56 -11.15 -20.81
C GLU A 93 -3.58 -10.07 -21.31
N GLN A 94 -4.08 -9.09 -22.07
CA GLN A 94 -3.28 -7.95 -22.54
C GLN A 94 -2.69 -7.15 -21.38
N VAL A 95 -3.50 -6.81 -20.37
CA VAL A 95 -3.04 -6.09 -19.16
C VAL A 95 -2.02 -6.93 -18.38
N GLY A 96 -2.31 -8.22 -18.16
CA GLY A 96 -1.38 -9.13 -17.47
C GLY A 96 -0.03 -9.24 -18.17
N ALA A 97 -0.02 -9.37 -19.51
CA ALA A 97 1.20 -9.39 -20.31
C ALA A 97 2.00 -8.08 -20.20
N ARG A 98 1.34 -6.91 -20.29
CA ARG A 98 2.04 -5.61 -20.14
C ARG A 98 2.60 -5.38 -18.73
N LEU A 99 1.90 -5.83 -17.69
CA LEU A 99 2.42 -5.76 -16.32
C LEU A 99 3.59 -6.74 -16.10
N ALA A 100 3.58 -7.89 -16.77
CA ALA A 100 4.72 -8.81 -16.75
C ALA A 100 5.95 -8.25 -17.48
N GLU A 101 5.77 -7.55 -18.60
CA GLU A 101 6.85 -6.86 -19.33
C GLU A 101 7.54 -5.74 -18.51
N LEU A 102 6.83 -5.12 -17.55
CA LEU A 102 7.36 -4.06 -16.69
C LEU A 102 8.14 -4.58 -15.47
N SER A 103 7.91 -5.82 -15.04
CA SER A 103 8.57 -6.38 -13.86
C SER A 103 10.01 -6.79 -14.19
N PRO A 104 11.03 -6.31 -13.45
CA PRO A 104 12.39 -6.80 -13.60
C PRO A 104 12.49 -8.31 -13.38
N PRO A 105 13.35 -9.03 -14.13
CA PRO A 105 13.48 -10.49 -14.02
C PRO A 105 14.09 -10.95 -12.69
N ASP A 106 14.76 -10.05 -11.99
CA ASP A 106 15.40 -10.22 -10.68
C ASP A 106 14.56 -9.66 -9.51
N ALA A 107 13.31 -9.27 -9.75
CA ALA A 107 12.38 -8.85 -8.70
C ALA A 107 12.15 -9.96 -7.66
N ASP A 108 12.66 -9.76 -6.44
CA ASP A 108 12.56 -10.73 -5.33
C ASP A 108 11.40 -10.36 -4.38
N PRO A 109 10.27 -11.10 -4.37
CA PRO A 109 9.16 -10.84 -3.44
C PRO A 109 9.55 -11.05 -1.97
N THR A 110 10.66 -11.74 -1.68
CA THR A 110 11.20 -11.89 -0.32
C THR A 110 11.70 -10.55 0.23
N GLU A 111 11.98 -9.55 -0.61
CA GLU A 111 12.45 -8.23 -0.17
C GLU A 111 11.41 -7.49 0.68
N VAL A 112 10.11 -7.67 0.40
CA VAL A 112 9.03 -7.12 1.23
C VAL A 112 9.16 -7.62 2.67
N ALA A 113 9.50 -8.90 2.87
CA ALA A 113 9.73 -9.46 4.21
C ALA A 113 11.00 -8.89 4.87
N ARG A 114 12.09 -8.68 4.12
CA ARG A 114 13.31 -8.06 4.65
C ARG A 114 13.06 -6.63 5.12
N GLN A 115 12.30 -5.84 4.34
CA GLN A 115 11.94 -4.47 4.69
C GLN A 115 10.99 -4.38 5.90
N ILE A 116 10.07 -5.35 6.06
CA ILE A 116 9.25 -5.45 7.28
C ILE A 116 10.15 -5.72 8.51
N VAL A 117 11.11 -6.66 8.42
CA VAL A 117 12.05 -6.94 9.50
C VAL A 117 12.89 -5.69 9.84
N ALA A 118 13.45 -5.02 8.83
CA ALA A 118 14.22 -3.79 9.02
C ALA A 118 13.41 -2.67 9.70
N ALA A 119 12.13 -2.49 9.35
CA ALA A 119 11.26 -1.52 9.99
C ALA A 119 10.90 -1.88 11.46
N VAL A 120 10.78 -3.18 11.77
CA VAL A 120 10.55 -3.66 13.14
C VAL A 120 11.80 -3.47 14.00
N ASP A 121 12.97 -3.86 13.49
CA ASP A 121 14.26 -3.78 14.18
C ASP A 121 14.81 -2.34 14.31
N ALA A 122 14.34 -1.42 13.46
CA ALA A 122 14.71 -0.01 13.53
C ALA A 122 14.38 0.60 14.92
N PRO A 123 15.29 1.43 15.48
CA PRO A 123 15.05 2.11 16.75
C PRO A 123 13.73 2.87 16.79
N ARG A 124 13.12 2.90 17.97
CA ARG A 124 11.93 3.71 18.24
C ARG A 124 12.26 5.19 17.97
N GLY A 125 11.41 5.87 17.22
CA GLY A 125 11.59 7.24 16.75
C GLY A 125 12.30 7.37 15.40
N SER A 126 12.92 6.31 14.87
CA SER A 126 13.56 6.30 13.54
C SER A 126 12.90 5.36 12.54
N ARG A 127 11.72 4.80 12.84
CA ARG A 127 10.97 3.97 11.90
C ARG A 127 10.44 4.82 10.74
N PRO A 128 10.57 4.36 9.49
CA PRO A 128 10.03 5.07 8.34
C PRO A 128 8.49 5.06 8.37
N TYR A 129 7.86 6.15 7.95
CA TYR A 129 6.39 6.24 7.88
C TYR A 129 5.83 5.38 6.74
N ARG A 130 6.51 5.38 5.59
CA ARG A 130 6.27 4.48 4.46
C ARG A 130 7.55 3.75 4.05
N VAL A 131 7.41 2.54 3.55
CA VAL A 131 8.49 1.80 2.87
C VAL A 131 7.96 1.31 1.53
N HIS A 132 8.62 1.70 0.45
CA HIS A 132 8.29 1.31 -0.93
C HIS A 132 9.27 0.22 -1.38
N ILE A 133 8.78 -0.87 -1.98
CA ILE A 133 9.59 -1.99 -2.50
C ILE A 133 9.13 -2.31 -3.92
N ASP A 134 9.02 -1.29 -4.77
CA ASP A 134 8.42 -1.40 -6.11
C ASP A 134 9.47 -1.48 -7.23
N PRO A 135 9.89 -2.70 -7.64
CA PRO A 135 10.86 -2.86 -8.72
C PRO A 135 10.30 -2.50 -10.10
N ALA A 136 8.97 -2.45 -10.27
CA ALA A 136 8.33 -2.15 -11.55
C ALA A 136 8.16 -0.63 -11.79
N GLY A 137 8.26 0.20 -10.74
CA GLY A 137 8.11 1.65 -10.84
C GLY A 137 6.71 2.07 -11.29
N ASP A 138 5.66 1.55 -10.64
CA ASP A 138 4.25 1.79 -10.97
C ASP A 138 3.77 3.23 -10.70
N GLY A 139 4.62 4.08 -10.12
CA GLY A 139 4.37 5.49 -9.82
C GLY A 139 3.70 5.75 -8.46
N ALA A 140 3.41 4.72 -7.66
CA ALA A 140 2.80 4.89 -6.35
C ALA A 140 3.65 5.73 -5.39
N GLU A 141 4.98 5.56 -5.39
CA GLU A 141 5.90 6.31 -4.52
C GLU A 141 5.76 7.84 -4.72
N GLU A 142 5.84 8.33 -5.96
CA GLU A 142 5.69 9.75 -6.28
C GLU A 142 4.35 10.33 -5.79
N VAL A 143 3.26 9.58 -5.97
CA VAL A 143 1.92 10.02 -5.57
C VAL A 143 1.76 9.99 -4.03
N TYR A 144 2.32 8.99 -3.35
CA TYR A 144 2.32 8.94 -1.89
C TYR A 144 3.20 10.03 -1.28
N ASP A 145 4.34 10.37 -1.87
CA ASP A 145 5.20 11.48 -1.43
C ASP A 145 4.48 12.83 -1.51
N VAL A 146 3.76 13.07 -2.61
CA VAL A 146 2.91 14.27 -2.76
C VAL A 146 1.77 14.26 -1.74
N GLY A 147 1.07 13.12 -1.58
CA GLY A 147 -0.02 12.98 -0.61
C GLY A 147 0.42 13.22 0.83
N ASP A 148 1.53 12.62 1.24
CA ASP A 148 2.11 12.77 2.57
C ASP A 148 2.64 14.19 2.81
N ARG A 149 3.20 14.85 1.78
CA ARG A 149 3.56 16.28 1.88
C ARG A 149 2.33 17.16 2.08
N VAL A 150 1.27 16.98 1.29
CA VAL A 150 0.01 17.73 1.43
C VAL A 150 -0.65 17.46 2.80
N ARG A 151 -0.55 16.22 3.31
CA ARG A 151 -0.96 15.88 4.68
C ARG A 151 -0.15 16.68 5.72
N ARG A 152 1.19 16.72 5.63
CA ARG A 152 2.03 17.52 6.54
C ARG A 152 1.64 19.00 6.51
N GLU A 153 1.48 19.58 5.32
CA GLU A 153 1.03 20.97 5.10
C GLU A 153 -0.39 21.26 5.65
N PHE A 154 -1.27 20.25 5.69
CA PHE A 154 -2.60 20.39 6.32
C PHE A 154 -2.52 20.40 7.86
N TYR A 155 -1.78 19.45 8.44
CA TYR A 155 -1.61 19.36 9.91
C TYR A 155 -0.87 20.57 10.49
N ASP A 156 0.03 21.19 9.71
CA ASP A 156 0.65 22.48 10.04
C ASP A 156 -0.36 23.62 10.10
N ARG A 157 -1.16 23.81 9.04
CA ARG A 157 -2.19 24.87 8.96
C ARG A 157 -3.26 24.80 10.05
N ILE A 158 -3.54 23.61 10.60
CA ILE A 158 -4.51 23.43 11.70
C ILE A 158 -3.84 23.37 13.09
N GLY A 159 -2.52 23.53 13.18
CA GLY A 159 -1.78 23.56 14.46
C GLY A 159 -1.68 22.22 15.18
N LEU A 160 -1.70 21.09 14.45
CA LEU A 160 -1.69 19.72 14.99
C LEU A 160 -0.49 18.88 14.50
N VAL A 161 0.64 19.51 14.18
CA VAL A 161 1.86 18.82 13.74
C VAL A 161 2.36 17.75 14.72
N ASP A 162 1.98 17.84 16.00
CA ASP A 162 2.28 16.82 17.00
C ASP A 162 1.64 15.45 16.72
N LEU A 163 0.61 15.40 15.88
CA LEU A 163 -0.03 14.16 15.41
C LEU A 163 0.72 13.50 14.24
N LEU A 164 1.79 14.12 13.73
CA LEU A 164 2.63 13.57 12.64
C LEU A 164 3.82 12.75 13.16
N THR A 165 4.15 12.88 14.45
CA THR A 165 5.30 12.21 15.06
C THR A 165 4.88 11.54 16.36
N PRO A 166 5.04 10.21 16.51
CA PRO A 166 4.70 9.51 17.76
C PRO A 166 5.43 10.09 18.96
N ARG A 167 4.72 10.30 20.07
CA ARG A 167 5.33 10.83 21.30
C ARG A 167 6.46 9.91 21.78
N THR A 168 7.68 10.42 21.84
CA THR A 168 8.77 9.83 22.62
C THR A 168 8.58 10.25 24.08
N GLY A 169 8.27 9.28 24.94
CA GLY A 169 8.20 9.48 26.39
C GLY A 169 9.57 9.49 27.04
#